data_AF-A0A254RQY3-F1
#
_entry.id   AF-A0A254RQY3-F1
#
_cell.length_a   1.000
_cell.length_b   1.000
_cell.length_c   1.000
_cell.angle_alpha   90.00
_cell.angle_beta   90.00
_cell.angle_gamma   90.00
#
_symmetry.space_group_name_H-M   'P 1'
#
loop_
_entity.id
_entity.type
_entity.pdbx_description
1 polymer ?
#
loop_
_entity_poly.entity_id
_entity_poly.type
_entity_poly.pdbx_seq_one_letter_code
_entity_poly.pdbx_strand_id
1 'polypeptide(L)'
;MTQEQTSDIRLRSRVWSVLRAMVFIAVIVFIWMGMAKTATALVAIALIMGWVNLYQLRSQEIEKPYYRLWLNVVDGFLSFAVMTSIFVRDLLQNDQAEKLLAVGCVFLLARLVAHTLFSLGVLREGKSLPRKRRWSKMSNIAITVTMGVYLLNLEDYQQICMVTSILLIIASTVAYAYWYYRDPAHRKPLSIASQLTMSRIVLTPFFLWVFFYDNDLDYSNNSLVFKSLSLVMVLGFMLTDFLDGYLARKLGEVSTLGKYLDPFSDKISNMTIFMCFIATGYAPVWMVALIYFRESSVETLRTLAASEGLIMPARRSGKWKTALQGIGIVAILLGALDPMEAIIPNYQAFWAIFPQAVMGVITAITIISGIDYFVASKHILKKFV
;
A
#
# COMPACT_ATOMS: atom_id res chain seq x y z
N MET A 1 -16.96 33.53 -7.74
CA MET A 1 -16.12 33.52 -6.53
C MET A 1 -14.81 34.17 -6.87
N THR A 2 -14.35 35.12 -6.07
CA THR A 2 -13.01 35.69 -6.20
C THR A 2 -11.94 34.65 -5.86
N GLN A 3 -10.71 34.77 -6.39
CA GLN A 3 -9.62 33.82 -6.12
C GLN A 3 -9.37 33.65 -4.61
N GLU A 4 -9.57 34.70 -3.83
CA GLU A 4 -9.44 34.72 -2.37
C GLU A 4 -10.55 33.93 -1.66
N GLN A 5 -11.80 34.02 -2.12
CA GLN A 5 -12.89 33.17 -1.62
C GLN A 5 -12.64 31.69 -1.93
N THR A 6 -12.04 31.39 -3.09
CA THR A 6 -11.68 30.01 -3.45
C THR A 6 -10.48 29.47 -2.68
N SER A 7 -9.53 30.30 -2.24
CA SER A 7 -8.40 29.86 -1.42
C SER A 7 -8.82 29.59 0.01
N ASP A 8 -9.65 30.44 0.63
CA ASP A 8 -10.13 30.23 2.00
C ASP A 8 -10.98 28.96 2.12
N ILE A 9 -11.87 28.72 1.15
CA ILE A 9 -12.68 27.50 1.12
C ILE A 9 -11.81 26.24 0.96
N ARG A 10 -10.74 26.30 0.15
CA ARG A 10 -9.77 25.21 0.02
C ARG A 10 -8.99 25.00 1.31
N LEU A 11 -8.55 26.07 1.97
CA LEU A 11 -7.84 25.97 3.25
C LEU A 11 -8.71 25.30 4.32
N ARG A 12 -9.98 25.72 4.45
CA ARG A 12 -10.93 25.10 5.39
C ARG A 12 -11.13 23.61 5.09
N SER A 13 -11.36 23.23 3.83
CA SER A 13 -11.49 21.82 3.41
C SER A 13 -10.27 20.98 3.81
N ARG A 14 -9.06 21.52 3.59
CA ARG A 14 -7.79 20.87 3.97
C ARG A 14 -7.67 20.67 5.46
N VAL A 15 -7.92 21.72 6.25
CA VAL A 15 -7.84 21.69 7.71
C VAL A 15 -8.80 20.66 8.28
N TRP A 16 -10.06 20.63 7.80
CA TRP A 16 -11.05 19.64 8.23
C TRP A 16 -10.63 18.20 7.92
N SER A 17 -10.02 17.97 6.76
CA SER A 17 -9.56 16.65 6.36
C SER A 17 -8.37 16.18 7.21
N VAL A 18 -7.42 17.08 7.50
CA VAL A 18 -6.28 16.79 8.39
C VAL A 18 -6.75 16.54 9.82
N LEU A 19 -7.68 17.35 10.34
CA LEU A 19 -8.28 17.14 11.66
C LEU A 19 -8.96 15.77 11.75
N ARG A 20 -9.77 15.41 10.75
CA ARG A 20 -10.43 14.10 10.70
C ARG A 20 -9.40 12.96 10.64
N ALA A 21 -8.33 13.11 9.88
CA ALA A 21 -7.25 12.13 9.83
C ALA A 21 -6.58 11.93 11.20
N MET A 22 -6.29 13.03 11.91
CA MET A 22 -5.75 12.97 13.26
C MET A 22 -6.69 12.26 14.25
N VAL A 23 -8.01 12.48 14.13
CA VAL A 23 -9.00 11.76 14.95
C VAL A 23 -8.94 10.26 14.70
N PHE A 24 -8.87 9.79 13.44
CA PHE A 24 -8.75 8.36 13.14
C PHE A 24 -7.43 7.75 13.64
N ILE A 25 -6.32 8.48 13.55
CA ILE A 25 -5.04 8.03 14.12
C ILE A 25 -5.17 7.87 15.63
N ALA A 26 -5.80 8.83 16.32
CA ALA A 26 -6.05 8.74 17.75
C ALA A 26 -6.96 7.54 18.09
N VAL A 27 -7.99 7.27 17.30
CA VAL A 27 -8.85 6.06 17.46
C VAL A 27 -7.99 4.80 17.45
N ILE A 28 -7.08 4.64 16.48
CA ILE A 28 -6.19 3.47 16.41
C ILE A 28 -5.38 3.35 17.71
N VAL A 29 -4.74 4.43 18.16
CA VAL A 29 -3.96 4.42 19.41
C VAL A 29 -4.82 4.01 20.61
N PHE A 30 -6.03 4.55 20.75
CA PHE A 30 -6.91 4.21 21.87
C PHE A 30 -7.47 2.78 21.81
N ILE A 31 -7.63 2.20 20.61
CA ILE A 31 -7.97 0.77 20.46
C ILE A 31 -6.88 -0.08 21.10
N TRP A 32 -5.61 0.21 20.79
CA TRP A 32 -4.45 -0.53 21.31
C TRP A 32 -4.17 -0.26 22.80
N MET A 33 -4.53 0.91 23.31
CA MET A 33 -4.50 1.21 24.76
C MET A 33 -5.65 0.57 25.56
N GLY A 34 -6.55 -0.17 24.92
CA GLY A 34 -7.70 -0.80 25.58
C GLY A 34 -8.83 0.16 25.99
N MET A 35 -8.77 1.43 25.57
CA MET A 35 -9.77 2.45 25.93
C MET A 35 -10.93 2.47 24.93
N ALA A 36 -11.75 1.41 24.91
CA ALA A 36 -12.83 1.24 23.93
C ALA A 36 -13.87 2.37 23.91
N LYS A 37 -14.23 2.91 25.09
CA LYS A 37 -15.22 4.00 25.22
C LYS A 37 -14.71 5.31 24.61
N THR A 38 -13.43 5.65 24.80
CA THR A 38 -12.84 6.87 24.23
C THR A 38 -12.64 6.73 22.72
N ALA A 39 -12.20 5.56 22.26
CA ALA A 39 -12.13 5.24 20.83
C ALA A 39 -13.50 5.41 20.14
N THR A 40 -14.57 4.92 20.76
CA THR A 40 -15.94 5.09 20.23
C THR A 40 -16.35 6.56 20.18
N ALA A 41 -16.10 7.33 21.24
CA ALA A 41 -16.42 8.76 21.27
C ALA A 41 -15.71 9.52 20.13
N LEU A 42 -14.46 9.18 19.85
CA LEU A 42 -13.69 9.74 18.73
C LEU A 42 -14.24 9.29 17.36
N VAL A 43 -14.71 8.05 17.22
CA VAL A 43 -15.40 7.61 15.99
C VAL A 43 -16.71 8.37 15.79
N ALA A 44 -17.48 8.62 16.85
CA ALA A 44 -18.68 9.45 16.78
C ALA A 44 -18.35 10.89 16.35
N ILE A 45 -17.28 11.47 16.90
CA ILE A 45 -16.76 12.77 16.45
C ILE A 45 -16.38 12.71 14.97
N ALA A 46 -15.66 11.68 14.52
CA ALA A 46 -15.28 11.51 13.11
C ALA A 46 -16.49 11.36 12.17
N LEU A 47 -17.59 10.76 12.64
CA LEU A 47 -18.86 10.66 11.93
C LEU A 47 -19.52 12.04 11.79
N ILE A 48 -19.59 12.81 12.88
CA ILE A 48 -20.12 14.18 12.87
C ILE A 48 -19.28 15.07 11.95
N MET A 49 -17.95 15.00 12.05
CA MET A 49 -17.04 15.73 11.15
C MET A 49 -17.26 15.35 9.68
N GLY A 50 -17.43 14.05 9.40
CA GLY A 50 -17.74 13.55 8.06
C GLY A 50 -19.08 14.08 7.53
N TRP A 51 -20.09 14.17 8.39
CA TRP A 51 -21.42 14.67 8.06
C TRP A 51 -21.43 16.20 7.82
N VAL A 52 -20.71 16.97 8.64
CA VAL A 52 -20.54 18.42 8.47
C VAL A 52 -19.80 18.74 7.16
N ASN A 53 -18.74 18.00 6.85
CA ASN A 53 -18.01 18.14 5.58
C ASN A 53 -18.89 17.80 4.37
N LEU A 54 -19.85 16.87 4.55
CA LEU A 54 -20.84 16.51 3.52
C LEU A 54 -21.77 17.65 3.13
N TYR A 55 -22.04 18.59 4.05
CA TYR A 55 -22.91 19.74 3.86
C TYR A 55 -22.18 20.94 3.22
N GLN A 56 -20.85 21.00 3.36
CA GLN A 56 -20.00 22.04 2.74
C GLN A 56 -19.76 21.81 1.23
N LEU A 57 -20.79 21.31 0.51
CA LEU A 57 -20.86 20.83 -0.88
C LEU A 57 -20.12 21.65 -1.95
N ARG A 58 -19.77 22.90 -1.68
CA ARG A 58 -19.15 23.82 -2.63
C ARG A 58 -17.61 23.80 -2.58
N SER A 59 -16.97 23.19 -1.58
CA SER A 59 -15.50 23.21 -1.43
C SER A 59 -14.77 22.20 -2.30
N GLN A 60 -15.30 20.97 -2.41
CA GLN A 60 -14.66 19.94 -3.22
C GLN A 60 -14.65 20.28 -4.71
N GLU A 61 -15.64 21.03 -5.21
CA GLU A 61 -15.77 21.46 -6.62
C GLU A 61 -14.65 22.41 -7.07
N ILE A 62 -13.98 23.06 -6.12
CA ILE A 62 -12.92 24.06 -6.35
C ILE A 62 -11.52 23.44 -6.20
N GLU A 63 -11.44 22.21 -5.68
CA GLU A 63 -10.18 21.55 -5.34
C GLU A 63 -9.51 20.89 -6.54
N LYS A 64 -8.17 20.96 -6.59
CA LYS A 64 -7.41 20.35 -7.68
C LYS A 64 -7.65 18.82 -7.68
N PRO A 65 -7.83 18.18 -8.85
CA PRO A 65 -8.13 16.75 -8.97
C PRO A 65 -7.18 15.84 -8.16
N TYR A 66 -5.87 16.15 -8.16
CA TYR A 66 -4.85 15.41 -7.42
C TYR A 66 -5.03 15.45 -5.91
N TYR A 67 -5.45 16.58 -5.35
CA TYR A 67 -5.64 16.70 -3.91
C TYR A 67 -6.86 15.90 -3.45
N ARG A 68 -7.95 15.94 -4.25
CA ARG A 68 -9.13 15.13 -4.01
C ARG A 68 -8.81 13.64 -4.04
N LEU A 69 -7.91 13.19 -4.92
CA LEU A 69 -7.42 11.81 -4.90
C LEU A 69 -6.76 11.49 -3.56
N TRP A 70 -5.75 12.27 -3.16
CA TRP A 70 -5.00 12.02 -1.92
C TRP A 70 -5.91 12.00 -0.70
N LEU A 71 -6.86 12.93 -0.60
CA LEU A 71 -7.87 12.91 0.46
C LEU A 71 -8.66 11.60 0.50
N ASN A 72 -9.09 11.09 -0.65
CA ASN A 72 -9.84 9.84 -0.72
C ASN A 72 -8.99 8.62 -0.35
N VAL A 73 -7.73 8.61 -0.77
CA VAL A 73 -6.77 7.55 -0.44
C VAL A 73 -6.51 7.52 1.06
N VAL A 74 -6.24 8.69 1.67
CA VAL A 74 -5.99 8.81 3.11
C VAL A 74 -7.22 8.41 3.92
N ASP A 75 -8.42 8.91 3.58
CA ASP A 75 -9.67 8.55 4.24
C ASP A 75 -9.95 7.03 4.18
N GLY A 76 -9.76 6.44 2.99
CA GLY A 76 -9.99 5.01 2.78
C GLY A 76 -8.95 4.15 3.50
N PHE A 77 -7.68 4.57 3.50
CA PHE A 77 -6.60 3.90 4.24
C PHE A 77 -6.82 3.94 5.74
N LEU A 78 -7.18 5.11 6.30
CA LEU A 78 -7.49 5.23 7.73
C LEU A 78 -8.70 4.39 8.12
N SER A 79 -9.74 4.37 7.29
CA SER A 79 -10.93 3.53 7.53
C SER A 79 -10.57 2.04 7.54
N PHE A 80 -9.74 1.62 6.58
CA PHE A 80 -9.22 0.25 6.55
C PHE A 80 -8.37 -0.05 7.79
N ALA A 81 -7.42 0.83 8.15
CA ALA A 81 -6.53 0.64 9.29
C ALA A 81 -7.29 0.52 10.62
N VAL A 82 -8.34 1.31 10.83
CA VAL A 82 -9.18 1.23 12.03
C VAL A 82 -9.95 -0.09 12.07
N MET A 83 -10.59 -0.50 10.96
CA MET A 83 -11.31 -1.77 10.90
C MET A 83 -10.38 -2.98 11.09
N THR A 84 -9.20 -2.96 10.48
CA THR A 84 -8.18 -3.99 10.69
C THR A 84 -7.67 -3.98 12.13
N SER A 85 -7.53 -2.81 12.78
CA SER A 85 -7.14 -2.74 14.20
C SER A 85 -8.21 -3.33 15.12
N ILE A 86 -9.50 -3.09 14.82
CA ILE A 86 -10.62 -3.73 15.52
C ILE A 86 -10.57 -5.24 15.32
N PHE A 87 -10.38 -5.70 14.08
CA PHE A 87 -10.28 -7.12 13.75
C PHE A 87 -9.12 -7.82 14.46
N VAL A 88 -7.93 -7.22 14.44
CA VAL A 88 -6.75 -7.78 15.12
C VAL A 88 -6.96 -7.81 16.62
N ARG A 89 -7.56 -6.78 17.20
CA ARG A 89 -7.89 -6.77 18.63
C ARG A 89 -8.90 -7.86 18.99
N ASP A 90 -9.93 -8.03 18.17
CA ASP A 90 -10.94 -9.09 18.36
C ASP A 90 -10.29 -10.48 18.26
N LEU A 91 -9.43 -10.70 17.27
CA LEU A 91 -8.64 -11.94 17.12
C LEU A 91 -7.74 -12.24 18.33
N LEU A 92 -7.18 -11.22 18.96
CA LEU A 92 -6.33 -11.37 20.15
C LEU A 92 -7.13 -11.61 21.44
N GLN A 93 -8.41 -11.20 21.48
CA GLN A 93 -9.27 -11.30 22.67
C GLN A 93 -10.21 -12.50 22.62
N ASN A 94 -10.66 -12.89 21.43
CA ASN A 94 -11.60 -13.97 21.19
C ASN A 94 -10.91 -15.06 20.34
N ASP A 95 -10.85 -16.28 20.88
CA ASP A 95 -10.23 -17.46 20.24
C ASP A 95 -10.94 -17.87 18.92
N GLN A 96 -12.08 -17.25 18.60
CA GLN A 96 -12.77 -17.36 17.32
C GLN A 96 -12.87 -16.00 16.64
N ALA A 97 -12.14 -15.85 15.54
CA ALA A 97 -12.23 -14.66 14.69
C ALA A 97 -13.62 -14.52 14.07
N GLU A 98 -14.23 -13.34 14.17
CA GLU A 98 -15.43 -13.04 13.39
C GLU A 98 -15.11 -13.04 11.88
N LYS A 99 -15.49 -14.12 11.20
CA LYS A 99 -15.31 -14.28 9.74
C LYS A 99 -15.90 -13.11 8.94
N LEU A 100 -17.03 -12.56 9.39
CA LEU A 100 -17.71 -11.42 8.77
C LEU A 100 -16.87 -10.14 8.82
N LEU A 101 -16.20 -9.88 9.93
CA LEU A 101 -15.32 -8.73 10.11
C LEU A 101 -14.11 -8.83 9.17
N ALA A 102 -13.49 -10.01 9.07
CA ALA A 102 -12.41 -10.27 8.12
C ALA A 102 -12.85 -10.02 6.67
N VAL A 103 -14.02 -10.53 6.27
CA VAL A 103 -14.56 -10.32 4.92
C VAL A 103 -14.73 -8.84 4.61
N GLY A 104 -15.28 -8.04 5.53
CA GLY A 104 -15.44 -6.63 5.23
C GLY A 104 -14.14 -5.81 5.28
N CYS A 105 -13.12 -6.22 6.03
CA CYS A 105 -11.76 -5.68 5.88
C CYS A 105 -11.24 -5.91 4.44
N VAL A 106 -11.44 -7.10 3.87
CA VAL A 106 -11.08 -7.41 2.48
C VAL A 106 -11.86 -6.53 1.49
N PHE A 107 -13.17 -6.36 1.67
CA PHE A 107 -13.96 -5.48 0.80
C PHE A 107 -13.56 -4.00 0.90
N LEU A 108 -13.19 -3.52 2.09
CA LEU A 108 -12.67 -2.17 2.28
C LEU A 108 -11.34 -1.97 1.57
N LEU A 109 -10.43 -2.94 1.66
CA LEU A 109 -9.18 -2.93 0.93
C LEU A 109 -9.42 -2.92 -0.59
N ALA A 110 -10.28 -3.83 -1.08
CA ALA A 110 -10.65 -3.90 -2.49
C ALA A 110 -11.25 -2.58 -3.00
N ARG A 111 -12.09 -1.93 -2.19
CA ARG A 111 -12.67 -0.61 -2.51
C ARG A 111 -11.60 0.48 -2.56
N LEU A 112 -10.73 0.56 -1.56
CA LEU A 112 -9.62 1.53 -1.52
C LEU A 112 -8.77 1.42 -2.78
N VAL A 113 -8.42 0.20 -3.14
CA VAL A 113 -7.62 -0.12 -4.32
C VAL A 113 -8.34 0.27 -5.61
N ALA A 114 -9.57 -0.23 -5.82
CA ALA A 114 -10.31 0.02 -7.04
C ALA A 114 -10.53 1.52 -7.26
N HIS A 115 -10.97 2.25 -6.24
CA HIS A 115 -11.16 3.70 -6.34
C HIS A 115 -9.87 4.43 -6.68
N THR A 116 -8.74 4.07 -6.06
CA THR A 116 -7.43 4.70 -6.31
C THR A 116 -6.96 4.43 -7.74
N LEU A 117 -7.12 3.20 -8.22
CA LEU A 117 -6.79 2.77 -9.57
C LEU A 117 -7.51 3.59 -10.65
N PHE A 118 -8.84 3.58 -10.59
CA PHE A 118 -9.65 4.26 -11.59
C PHE A 118 -9.45 5.78 -11.53
N SER A 119 -9.33 6.35 -10.34
CA SER A 119 -9.10 7.79 -10.19
C SER A 119 -7.74 8.25 -10.73
N LEU A 120 -6.69 7.46 -10.53
CA LEU A 120 -5.38 7.68 -11.18
C LEU A 120 -5.47 7.59 -12.70
N GLY A 121 -6.27 6.65 -13.23
CA GLY A 121 -6.56 6.55 -14.67
C GLY A 121 -7.17 7.84 -15.24
N VAL A 122 -8.16 8.43 -14.56
CA VAL A 122 -8.78 9.71 -14.96
C VAL A 122 -7.79 10.88 -14.91
N LEU A 123 -6.96 10.92 -13.85
CA LEU A 123 -5.99 12.00 -13.64
C LEU A 123 -4.91 12.08 -14.71
N ARG A 124 -4.53 10.94 -15.30
CA ARG A 124 -3.56 10.86 -16.41
C ARG A 124 -3.95 11.76 -17.60
N GLU A 125 -5.25 11.93 -17.85
CA GLU A 125 -5.73 12.75 -18.97
C GLU A 125 -5.99 14.22 -18.59
N GLY A 126 -5.61 14.65 -17.38
CA GLY A 126 -5.87 16.00 -16.88
C GLY A 126 -7.35 16.29 -16.64
N LYS A 127 -8.19 15.24 -16.64
CA LYS A 127 -9.64 15.34 -16.47
C LYS A 127 -10.04 15.34 -15.00
N SER A 128 -11.17 15.96 -14.70
CA SER A 128 -11.71 16.02 -13.34
C SER A 128 -12.27 14.66 -12.93
N LEU A 129 -11.97 14.24 -11.69
CA LEU A 129 -12.51 13.00 -11.12
C LEU A 129 -14.05 12.96 -11.11
N PRO A 130 -14.68 11.80 -11.38
CA PRO A 130 -16.12 11.65 -11.31
C PRO A 130 -16.65 12.04 -9.92
N ARG A 131 -17.78 12.75 -9.90
CA ARG A 131 -18.37 13.32 -8.67
C ARG A 131 -18.69 12.21 -7.66
N LYS A 132 -18.30 12.39 -6.39
CA LYS A 132 -18.76 11.51 -5.29
C LYS A 132 -20.28 11.63 -5.16
N ARG A 133 -21.01 10.66 -5.70
CA ARG A 133 -22.47 10.56 -5.63
C ARG A 133 -22.94 9.92 -4.32
N ARG A 134 -24.26 9.94 -4.10
CA ARG A 134 -24.96 9.52 -2.86
C ARG A 134 -24.47 8.17 -2.30
N TRP A 135 -24.23 7.17 -3.16
CA TRP A 135 -23.77 5.83 -2.76
C TRP A 135 -22.42 5.80 -2.03
N SER A 136 -21.43 6.54 -2.52
CA SER A 136 -20.10 6.61 -1.89
C SER A 136 -20.18 7.25 -0.49
N LYS A 137 -21.08 8.23 -0.34
CA LYS A 137 -21.33 8.90 0.94
C LYS A 137 -22.03 7.97 1.93
N MET A 138 -23.07 7.28 1.49
CA MET A 138 -23.79 6.31 2.32
C MET A 138 -22.89 5.18 2.80
N SER A 139 -22.03 4.64 1.91
CA SER A 139 -21.05 3.63 2.28
C SER A 139 -20.08 4.13 3.36
N ASN A 140 -19.56 5.35 3.24
CA ASN A 140 -18.66 5.91 4.25
C ASN A 140 -19.32 6.07 5.63
N ILE A 141 -20.59 6.52 5.65
CA ILE A 141 -21.35 6.63 6.90
C ILE A 141 -21.57 5.24 7.51
N ALA A 142 -21.99 4.26 6.71
CA ALA A 142 -22.19 2.90 7.18
C ALA A 142 -20.92 2.31 7.78
N ILE A 143 -19.75 2.48 7.12
CA ILE A 143 -18.45 2.02 7.64
C ILE A 143 -18.13 2.65 9.00
N THR A 144 -18.32 3.97 9.15
CA THR A 144 -18.04 4.66 10.42
C THR A 144 -19.01 4.23 11.54
N VAL A 145 -20.28 3.97 11.21
CA VAL A 145 -21.24 3.40 12.16
C VAL A 145 -20.83 2.00 12.58
N THR A 146 -20.46 1.14 11.64
CA THR A 146 -20.00 -0.22 11.91
C THR A 146 -18.77 -0.21 12.82
N MET A 147 -17.79 0.66 12.59
CA MET A 147 -16.65 0.84 13.51
C MET A 147 -17.10 1.14 14.95
N GLY A 148 -18.07 2.05 15.12
CA GLY A 148 -18.58 2.41 16.44
C GLY A 148 -19.31 1.24 17.14
N VAL A 149 -20.12 0.49 16.40
CA VAL A 149 -20.86 -0.69 16.90
C VAL A 149 -19.90 -1.77 17.38
N TYR A 150 -18.84 -2.05 16.61
CA TYR A 150 -17.80 -2.99 17.00
C TYR A 150 -17.00 -2.51 18.22
N LEU A 151 -16.64 -1.23 18.30
CA LEU A 151 -15.92 -0.68 19.45
C LEU A 151 -16.72 -0.71 20.76
N LEU A 152 -18.04 -0.62 20.68
CA LEU A 152 -18.95 -0.73 21.84
C LEU A 152 -19.28 -2.16 22.23
N ASN A 153 -18.82 -3.15 21.47
CA ASN A 153 -19.14 -4.56 21.62
C ASN A 153 -20.66 -4.84 21.66
N LEU A 154 -21.41 -4.21 20.75
CA LEU A 154 -22.86 -4.40 20.62
C LEU A 154 -23.16 -5.63 19.74
N GLU A 155 -23.03 -6.82 20.32
CA GLU A 155 -23.12 -8.13 19.63
C GLU A 155 -24.36 -8.25 18.73
N ASP A 156 -25.54 -7.83 19.21
CA ASP A 156 -26.81 -7.90 18.47
C ASP A 156 -26.79 -7.13 17.13
N TYR A 157 -25.96 -6.09 17.03
CA TYR A 157 -25.95 -5.17 15.89
C TYR A 157 -24.71 -5.29 15.01
N GLN A 158 -23.64 -5.95 15.49
CA GLN A 158 -22.37 -6.09 14.77
C GLN A 158 -22.58 -6.71 13.38
N GLN A 159 -23.23 -7.87 13.31
CA GLN A 159 -23.46 -8.59 12.05
C GLN A 159 -24.32 -7.79 11.06
N ILE A 160 -25.41 -7.16 11.54
CA ILE A 160 -26.33 -6.38 10.71
C ILE A 160 -25.61 -5.18 10.11
N CYS A 161 -24.88 -4.43 10.92
CA CYS A 161 -24.09 -3.29 10.47
C CYS A 161 -22.97 -3.71 9.50
N MET A 162 -22.32 -4.84 9.76
CA MET A 162 -21.26 -5.35 8.89
C MET A 162 -21.79 -5.71 7.51
N VAL A 163 -22.86 -6.52 7.42
CA VAL A 163 -23.47 -6.91 6.14
C VAL A 163 -23.97 -5.69 5.38
N THR A 164 -24.63 -4.74 6.07
CA THR A 164 -25.11 -3.49 5.47
C THR A 164 -23.95 -2.67 4.90
N SER A 165 -22.83 -2.58 5.62
CA SER A 165 -21.64 -1.87 5.16
C SER A 165 -21.02 -2.52 3.92
N ILE A 166 -20.93 -3.86 3.87
CA ILE A 166 -20.41 -4.61 2.73
C ILE A 166 -21.27 -4.38 1.49
N LEU A 167 -22.61 -4.49 1.61
CA LEU A 167 -23.53 -4.23 0.51
C LEU A 167 -23.40 -2.81 -0.04
N LEU A 168 -23.29 -1.81 0.85
CA LEU A 168 -23.10 -0.42 0.45
C LEU A 168 -21.72 -0.16 -0.16
N ILE A 169 -20.67 -0.84 0.30
CA ILE A 169 -19.35 -0.83 -0.31
C ILE A 169 -19.46 -1.32 -1.75
N ILE A 170 -20.05 -2.50 -1.98
CA ILE A 170 -20.23 -3.09 -3.31
C ILE A 170 -21.04 -2.14 -4.20
N ALA A 171 -22.19 -1.66 -3.74
CA ALA A 171 -23.03 -0.72 -4.48
C ALA A 171 -22.27 0.57 -4.84
N SER A 172 -21.44 1.09 -3.93
CA SER A 172 -20.63 2.27 -4.19
C SER A 172 -19.55 2.04 -5.24
N THR A 173 -18.90 0.88 -5.20
CA THR A 173 -17.85 0.49 -6.16
C THR A 173 -18.45 0.26 -7.54
N VAL A 174 -19.57 -0.45 -7.64
CA VAL A 174 -20.30 -0.68 -8.90
C VAL A 174 -20.81 0.63 -9.48
N ALA A 175 -21.40 1.51 -8.67
CA ALA A 175 -21.85 2.82 -9.13
C ALA A 175 -20.68 3.66 -9.66
N TYR A 176 -19.54 3.63 -8.98
CA TYR A 176 -18.35 4.34 -9.42
C TYR A 176 -17.80 3.77 -10.74
N ALA A 177 -17.69 2.45 -10.85
CA ALA A 177 -17.23 1.77 -12.07
C ALA A 177 -18.19 2.03 -13.25
N TYR A 178 -19.50 1.92 -13.03
CA TYR A 178 -20.51 2.23 -14.05
C TYR A 178 -20.35 3.65 -14.61
N TRP A 179 -20.16 4.65 -13.74
CA TRP A 179 -19.94 6.03 -14.18
C TRP A 179 -18.59 6.24 -14.84
N TYR A 180 -17.55 5.55 -14.37
CA TYR A 180 -16.24 5.56 -15.01
C TYR A 180 -16.34 5.09 -16.47
N TYR A 181 -16.98 3.95 -16.73
CA TYR A 181 -17.11 3.42 -18.10
C TYR A 181 -18.13 4.17 -18.96
N ARG A 182 -19.16 4.77 -18.35
CA ARG A 182 -20.19 5.52 -19.08
C ARG A 182 -19.63 6.75 -19.80
N ASP A 183 -18.73 7.49 -19.16
CA ASP A 183 -18.15 8.70 -19.75
C ASP A 183 -17.12 8.34 -20.84
N PRO A 184 -17.34 8.73 -22.12
CA PRO A 184 -16.41 8.44 -23.21
C PRO A 184 -15.01 9.03 -22.99
N ALA A 185 -14.93 10.06 -22.15
CA ALA A 185 -13.70 10.71 -21.73
C ALA A 185 -12.81 9.84 -20.83
N HIS A 186 -13.29 8.74 -20.23
CA HIS A 186 -12.53 7.86 -19.33
C HIS A 186 -12.29 6.46 -19.93
N ARG A 187 -12.66 6.25 -21.21
CA ARG A 187 -12.69 4.93 -21.87
C ARG A 187 -11.34 4.40 -22.32
N LYS A 188 -10.23 5.14 -22.14
CA LYS A 188 -8.90 4.57 -22.37
C LYS A 188 -8.48 3.82 -21.10
N PRO A 189 -8.47 2.47 -21.10
CA PRO A 189 -7.99 1.73 -19.95
C PRO A 189 -6.52 2.10 -19.66
N LEU A 190 -6.10 1.94 -18.41
CA LEU A 190 -4.68 1.95 -18.05
C LEU A 190 -3.94 0.98 -18.98
N SER A 191 -2.70 1.31 -19.39
CA SER A 191 -1.92 0.34 -20.16
C SER A 191 -1.79 -0.93 -19.35
N ILE A 192 -1.74 -2.08 -20.04
CA ILE A 192 -1.68 -3.38 -19.38
C ILE A 192 -0.49 -3.42 -18.40
N ALA A 193 0.63 -2.82 -18.77
CA ALA A 193 1.79 -2.63 -17.90
C ALA A 193 1.42 -1.92 -16.58
N SER A 194 0.80 -0.74 -16.64
CA SER A 194 0.42 0.01 -15.42
C SER A 194 -0.61 -0.72 -14.55
N GLN A 195 -1.46 -1.57 -15.14
CA GLN A 195 -2.38 -2.41 -14.37
C GLN A 195 -1.64 -3.49 -13.58
N LEU A 196 -0.64 -4.14 -14.20
CA LEU A 196 0.21 -5.14 -13.54
C LEU A 196 1.02 -4.50 -12.41
N THR A 197 1.66 -3.35 -12.65
CA THR A 197 2.40 -2.61 -11.63
C THR A 197 1.54 -2.30 -10.41
N MET A 198 0.30 -1.87 -10.62
CA MET A 198 -0.60 -1.57 -9.51
C MET A 198 -1.08 -2.83 -8.81
N SER A 199 -1.35 -3.91 -9.53
CA SER A 199 -1.72 -5.19 -8.91
C SER A 199 -0.68 -5.64 -7.88
N ARG A 200 0.62 -5.41 -8.15
CA ARG A 200 1.70 -5.68 -7.19
C ARG A 200 1.56 -4.83 -5.92
N ILE A 201 1.36 -3.52 -6.04
CA ILE A 201 1.15 -2.61 -4.88
C ILE A 201 0.01 -3.11 -3.99
N VAL A 202 -1.05 -3.61 -4.60
CA VAL A 202 -2.25 -4.12 -3.92
C VAL A 202 -2.00 -5.46 -3.24
N LEU A 203 -1.24 -6.33 -3.90
CA LEU A 203 -0.91 -7.66 -3.39
C LEU A 203 0.16 -7.61 -2.30
N THR A 204 0.96 -6.54 -2.21
CA THR A 204 2.00 -6.41 -1.17
C THR A 204 1.44 -6.45 0.27
N PRO A 205 0.37 -5.71 0.64
CA PRO A 205 -0.29 -5.91 1.94
C PRO A 205 -0.85 -7.32 2.15
N PHE A 206 -1.35 -7.95 1.08
CA PHE A 206 -1.84 -9.33 1.16
C PHE A 206 -0.69 -10.31 1.41
N PHE A 207 0.49 -10.06 0.83
CA PHE A 207 1.71 -10.83 1.11
C PHE A 207 2.10 -10.75 2.58
N LEU A 208 2.04 -9.56 3.21
CA LEU A 208 2.29 -9.43 4.66
C LEU A 208 1.36 -10.32 5.49
N TRP A 209 0.08 -10.33 5.15
CA TRP A 209 -0.92 -11.12 5.85
C TRP A 209 -0.69 -12.62 5.66
N VAL A 210 -0.37 -13.06 4.45
CA VAL A 210 0.00 -14.47 4.16
C VAL A 210 1.27 -14.87 4.90
N PHE A 211 2.26 -13.97 4.96
CA PHE A 211 3.56 -14.24 5.56
C PHE A 211 3.49 -14.39 7.08
N PHE A 212 2.63 -13.62 7.76
CA PHE A 212 2.42 -13.66 9.22
C PHE A 212 1.09 -14.29 9.64
N TYR A 213 0.52 -15.18 8.82
CA TYR A 213 -0.82 -15.72 9.08
C TYR A 213 -0.96 -16.39 10.47
N ASP A 214 0.09 -17.09 10.92
CA ASP A 214 0.09 -17.82 12.20
C ASP A 214 0.33 -16.94 13.43
N ASN A 215 0.44 -15.61 13.26
CA ASN A 215 0.73 -14.62 14.32
C ASN A 215 2.01 -14.86 15.14
N ASP A 216 2.84 -15.83 14.76
CA ASP A 216 4.17 -16.03 15.32
C ASP A 216 5.22 -15.27 14.51
N LEU A 217 6.22 -14.73 15.22
CA LEU A 217 7.41 -14.13 14.60
C LEU A 217 8.40 -15.22 14.14
N ASP A 218 8.27 -16.45 14.66
CA ASP A 218 8.99 -17.58 14.11
C ASP A 218 8.29 -18.11 12.84
N TYR A 219 8.78 -17.67 11.69
CA TYR A 219 8.27 -18.11 10.39
C TYR A 219 8.39 -19.62 10.18
N SER A 220 9.25 -20.30 10.95
CA SER A 220 9.41 -21.76 10.90
C SER A 220 8.13 -22.50 11.30
N ASN A 221 7.28 -21.90 12.15
CA ASN A 221 6.04 -22.53 12.61
C ASN A 221 4.86 -22.36 11.63
N ASN A 222 4.96 -21.45 10.67
CA ASN A 222 3.86 -21.17 9.75
C ASN A 222 3.54 -22.40 8.87
N SER A 223 2.25 -22.67 8.63
CA SER A 223 1.83 -23.81 7.80
C SER A 223 2.44 -23.76 6.40
N LEU A 224 2.88 -24.92 5.91
CA LEU A 224 3.49 -25.12 4.58
C LEU A 224 2.67 -24.47 3.44
N VAL A 225 1.34 -24.43 3.56
CA VAL A 225 0.45 -23.80 2.59
C VAL A 225 0.70 -22.30 2.49
N PHE A 226 0.87 -21.60 3.62
CA PHE A 226 1.14 -20.16 3.63
C PHE A 226 2.58 -19.84 3.24
N LYS A 227 3.55 -20.68 3.66
CA LYS A 227 4.94 -20.55 3.21
C LYS A 227 5.05 -20.68 1.68
N SER A 228 4.47 -21.73 1.10
CA SER A 228 4.44 -21.94 -0.35
C SER A 228 3.67 -20.85 -1.09
N LEU A 229 2.53 -20.37 -0.55
CA LEU A 229 1.79 -19.25 -1.12
C LEU A 229 2.63 -17.98 -1.15
N SER A 230 3.37 -17.68 -0.08
CA SER A 230 4.24 -16.49 -0.02
C SER A 230 5.36 -16.54 -1.07
N LEU A 231 5.95 -17.72 -1.30
CA LEU A 231 6.93 -17.95 -2.37
C LEU A 231 6.32 -17.73 -3.76
N VAL A 232 5.15 -18.32 -4.01
CA VAL A 232 4.42 -18.15 -5.28
C VAL A 232 4.07 -16.68 -5.53
N MET A 233 3.67 -15.94 -4.49
CA MET A 233 3.40 -14.51 -4.61
C MET A 233 4.64 -13.72 -5.02
N VAL A 234 5.79 -13.97 -4.38
CA VAL A 234 7.05 -13.28 -4.73
C VAL A 234 7.51 -13.62 -6.14
N LEU A 235 7.41 -14.88 -6.56
CA LEU A 235 7.67 -15.28 -7.94
C LEU A 235 6.73 -14.55 -8.90
N GLY A 236 5.44 -14.42 -8.53
CA GLY A 236 4.46 -13.64 -9.26
C GLY A 236 4.84 -12.16 -9.38
N PHE A 237 5.34 -11.54 -8.31
CA PHE A 237 5.79 -10.13 -8.30
C PHE A 237 6.98 -9.91 -9.25
N MET A 238 7.99 -10.79 -9.19
CA MET A 238 9.15 -10.72 -10.08
C MET A 238 8.75 -10.95 -11.54
N LEU A 239 7.84 -11.89 -11.80
CA LEU A 239 7.35 -12.15 -13.15
C LEU A 239 6.53 -10.97 -13.68
N THR A 240 5.67 -10.36 -12.85
CA THR A 240 4.90 -9.18 -13.26
C THR A 240 5.81 -8.00 -13.60
N ASP A 241 6.91 -7.81 -12.88
CA ASP A 241 7.88 -6.73 -13.14
C ASP A 241 8.61 -6.91 -14.47
N PHE A 242 8.96 -8.16 -14.77
CA PHE A 242 9.53 -8.44 -16.07
C PHE A 242 8.50 -8.24 -17.20
N LEU A 243 7.25 -8.65 -16.96
CA LEU A 243 6.17 -8.58 -17.94
C LEU A 243 5.72 -7.13 -18.20
N ASP A 244 5.56 -6.29 -17.19
CA ASP A 244 5.13 -4.90 -17.38
C ASP A 244 6.14 -4.11 -18.24
N GLY A 245 7.44 -4.28 -17.99
CA GLY A 245 8.52 -3.66 -18.75
C GLY A 245 8.71 -4.27 -20.15
N TYR A 246 8.39 -5.55 -20.34
CA TYR A 246 8.36 -6.18 -21.67
C TYR A 246 7.17 -5.70 -22.49
N LEU A 247 5.96 -5.70 -21.92
CA LEU A 247 4.73 -5.27 -22.59
C LEU A 247 4.78 -3.79 -22.94
N ALA A 248 5.28 -2.93 -22.04
CA ALA A 248 5.41 -1.50 -22.30
C ALA A 248 6.31 -1.19 -23.51
N ARG A 249 7.39 -1.95 -23.69
CA ARG A 249 8.31 -1.82 -24.84
C ARG A 249 7.73 -2.42 -26.11
N LYS A 250 7.08 -3.57 -26.01
CA LYS A 250 6.50 -4.29 -27.18
C LYS A 250 5.29 -3.57 -27.78
N LEU A 251 4.46 -2.97 -26.92
CA LEU A 251 3.24 -2.27 -27.33
C LEU A 251 3.44 -0.78 -27.59
N GLY A 252 4.63 -0.23 -27.30
CA GLY A 252 4.91 1.21 -27.41
C GLY A 252 4.10 2.08 -26.43
N GLU A 253 3.42 1.47 -25.46
CA GLU A 253 2.52 2.15 -24.51
C GLU A 253 3.26 2.65 -23.26
N VAL A 254 4.35 3.40 -23.45
CA VAL A 254 5.09 3.98 -22.32
C VAL A 254 4.30 5.17 -21.76
N SER A 255 3.56 4.95 -20.67
CA SER A 255 2.78 5.99 -20.00
C SER A 255 3.65 6.79 -19.00
N THR A 256 3.41 8.10 -18.88
CA THR A 256 4.07 8.93 -17.86
C THR A 256 3.78 8.44 -16.44
N LEU A 257 2.55 7.99 -16.20
CA LEU A 257 2.11 7.44 -14.93
C LEU A 257 2.81 6.12 -14.60
N GLY A 258 2.98 5.22 -15.58
CA GLY A 258 3.73 3.97 -15.42
C GLY A 258 5.18 4.22 -15.01
N LYS A 259 5.86 5.19 -15.65
CA LYS A 259 7.24 5.59 -15.28
C LYS A 259 7.41 5.97 -13.80
N TYR A 260 6.36 6.48 -13.15
CA TYR A 260 6.40 6.81 -11.72
C TYR A 260 5.88 5.67 -10.83
N LEU A 261 4.90 4.90 -11.31
CA LEU A 261 4.36 3.77 -10.56
C LEU A 261 5.34 2.59 -10.48
N ASP A 262 6.11 2.30 -11.53
CA ASP A 262 7.02 1.14 -11.53
C ASP A 262 8.07 1.25 -10.40
N PRO A 263 8.84 2.36 -10.27
CA PRO A 263 9.82 2.49 -9.19
C PRO A 263 9.18 2.57 -7.80
N PHE A 264 7.92 3.01 -7.72
CA PHE A 264 7.18 3.08 -6.46
C PHE A 264 6.71 1.69 -6.00
N SER A 265 6.17 0.89 -6.93
CA SER A 265 5.71 -0.47 -6.68
C SER A 265 6.85 -1.38 -6.26
N ASP A 266 7.99 -1.29 -6.96
CA ASP A 266 9.20 -2.05 -6.61
C ASP A 266 9.68 -1.77 -5.19
N LYS A 267 9.73 -0.49 -4.81
CA LYS A 267 10.16 -0.11 -3.47
C LYS A 267 9.23 -0.62 -2.39
N ILE A 268 7.91 -0.51 -2.60
CA ILE A 268 6.92 -1.01 -1.65
C ILE A 268 7.06 -2.52 -1.50
N SER A 269 7.05 -3.27 -2.61
CA SER A 269 7.15 -4.73 -2.60
C SER A 269 8.43 -5.21 -1.91
N ASN A 270 9.59 -4.73 -2.35
CA ASN A 270 10.87 -5.19 -1.82
C ASN A 270 11.08 -4.75 -0.36
N MET A 271 10.67 -3.54 0.00
CA MET A 271 10.77 -3.08 1.38
C MET A 271 9.88 -3.91 2.31
N THR A 272 8.65 -4.21 1.88
CA THR A 272 7.75 -5.05 2.65
C THR A 272 8.34 -6.42 2.91
N ILE A 273 8.93 -7.06 1.89
CA ILE A 273 9.60 -8.36 2.05
C ILE A 273 10.77 -8.27 3.02
N PHE A 274 11.60 -7.22 2.93
CA PHE A 274 12.71 -7.05 3.88
C PHE A 274 12.25 -6.76 5.31
N MET A 275 11.15 -6.03 5.49
CA MET A 275 10.54 -5.84 6.80
C MET A 275 10.06 -7.16 7.40
N CYS A 276 9.48 -8.05 6.57
CA CYS A 276 9.17 -9.42 6.99
C CYS A 276 10.42 -10.15 7.46
N PHE A 277 11.53 -10.07 6.72
CA PHE A 277 12.79 -10.73 7.08
C PHE A 277 13.43 -10.16 8.36
N ILE A 278 13.25 -8.87 8.65
CA ILE A 278 13.67 -8.31 9.94
C ILE A 278 12.85 -8.92 11.06
N ALA A 279 11.53 -8.94 10.92
CA ALA A 279 10.63 -9.43 11.96
C ALA A 279 10.83 -10.92 12.27
N THR A 280 11.26 -11.73 11.29
CA THR A 280 11.56 -13.15 11.47
C THR A 280 13.03 -13.45 11.78
N GLY A 281 13.87 -12.43 11.93
CA GLY A 281 15.30 -12.59 12.22
C GLY A 281 16.16 -13.08 11.04
N TYR A 282 15.59 -13.22 9.84
CA TYR A 282 16.33 -13.60 8.61
C TYR A 282 17.29 -12.50 8.13
N ALA A 283 16.99 -11.24 8.45
CA ALA A 283 17.84 -10.10 8.12
C ALA A 283 18.05 -9.19 9.34
N PRO A 284 19.30 -8.84 9.68
CA PRO A 284 19.53 -7.84 10.71
C PRO A 284 19.15 -6.43 10.21
N VAL A 285 18.63 -5.60 11.11
CA VAL A 285 18.11 -4.26 10.80
C VAL A 285 19.13 -3.39 10.05
N TRP A 286 20.40 -3.46 10.44
CA TRP A 286 21.46 -2.64 9.84
C TRP A 286 21.67 -2.93 8.34
N MET A 287 21.50 -4.18 7.89
CA MET A 287 21.65 -4.55 6.48
C MET A 287 20.55 -3.94 5.63
N VAL A 288 19.30 -4.06 6.09
CA VAL A 288 18.11 -3.53 5.40
C VAL A 288 18.14 -2.00 5.41
N ALA A 289 18.54 -1.38 6.52
CA ALA A 289 18.69 0.08 6.61
C ALA A 289 19.69 0.62 5.58
N LEU A 290 20.83 -0.06 5.38
CA LEU A 290 21.81 0.31 4.34
C LEU A 290 21.25 0.16 2.93
N ILE A 291 20.53 -0.93 2.66
CA ILE A 291 19.86 -1.14 1.36
C ILE A 291 18.88 0.00 1.09
N TYR A 292 18.04 0.33 2.07
CA TYR A 292 17.05 1.41 1.96
C TYR A 292 17.69 2.78 1.76
N PHE A 293 18.70 3.11 2.57
CA PHE A 293 19.42 4.38 2.47
C PHE A 293 19.96 4.55 1.06
N ARG A 294 20.66 3.53 0.55
CA ARG A 294 21.20 3.53 -0.81
C ARG A 294 20.10 3.67 -1.87
N GLU A 295 19.02 2.89 -1.78
CA GLU A 295 17.90 2.96 -2.74
C GLU A 295 17.26 4.34 -2.80
N SER A 296 17.05 4.95 -1.62
CA SER A 296 16.52 6.30 -1.51
C SER A 296 17.49 7.34 -2.06
N SER A 297 18.78 7.25 -1.72
CA SER A 297 19.80 8.17 -2.22
C SER A 297 19.93 8.17 -3.75
N VAL A 298 19.98 7.00 -4.38
CA VAL A 298 20.11 6.89 -5.85
C VAL A 298 18.86 7.43 -6.54
N GLU A 299 17.68 7.23 -5.96
CA GLU A 299 16.46 7.83 -6.50
C GLU A 299 16.46 9.34 -6.38
N THR A 300 16.80 9.89 -5.22
CA THR A 300 16.90 11.35 -5.01
C THR A 300 17.85 11.98 -6.02
N LEU A 301 19.01 11.36 -6.23
CA LEU A 301 19.99 11.80 -7.22
C LEU A 301 19.44 11.78 -8.65
N ARG A 302 18.67 10.75 -9.02
CA ARG A 302 18.02 10.65 -10.33
C ARG A 302 16.93 11.71 -10.50
N THR A 303 16.13 11.97 -9.47
CA THR A 303 15.10 13.02 -9.51
C THR A 303 15.71 14.42 -9.59
N LEU A 304 16.83 14.66 -8.91
CA LEU A 304 17.56 15.93 -8.94
C LEU A 304 18.24 16.16 -10.31
N ALA A 305 18.82 15.12 -10.91
CA ALA A 305 19.35 15.20 -12.27
C ALA A 305 18.22 15.54 -13.27
N ALA A 306 17.06 14.88 -13.12
CA ALA A 306 15.91 15.10 -14.00
C ALA A 306 15.33 16.52 -13.89
N SER A 307 15.35 17.17 -12.71
CA SER A 307 14.89 18.55 -12.58
C SER A 307 15.76 19.56 -13.31
N GLU A 308 17.04 19.23 -13.56
CA GLU A 308 17.98 20.03 -14.35
C GLU A 308 18.00 19.66 -15.84
N GLY A 309 17.11 18.76 -16.28
CA GLY A 309 17.10 18.24 -17.65
C GLY A 309 18.25 17.27 -17.96
N LEU A 310 19.01 16.83 -16.94
CA LEU A 310 20.06 15.83 -17.09
C LEU A 310 19.46 14.43 -16.99
N ILE A 311 19.56 13.67 -18.08
CA ILE A 311 19.09 12.28 -18.11
C ILE A 311 20.19 11.38 -17.55
N MET A 312 19.93 10.74 -16.41
CA MET A 312 20.85 9.81 -15.81
C MET A 312 20.53 8.36 -16.26
N PRO A 313 21.33 7.77 -17.17
CA PRO A 313 21.02 6.46 -17.73
C PRO A 313 21.10 5.34 -16.67
N ALA A 314 20.27 4.31 -16.86
CA ALA A 314 20.31 3.11 -16.03
C ALA A 314 21.63 2.35 -16.26
N ARG A 315 22.36 2.07 -15.18
CA ARG A 315 23.65 1.36 -15.26
C ARG A 315 23.48 -0.14 -15.11
N ARG A 316 24.46 -0.88 -15.66
CA ARG A 316 24.52 -2.33 -15.52
C ARG A 316 24.57 -2.76 -14.05
N SER A 317 25.29 -2.03 -13.19
CA SER A 317 25.37 -2.33 -11.75
C SER A 317 24.00 -2.33 -11.06
N GLY A 318 23.10 -1.44 -11.48
CA GLY A 318 21.71 -1.39 -10.98
C GLY A 318 20.90 -2.62 -11.40
N LYS A 319 21.07 -3.11 -12.63
CA LYS A 319 20.39 -4.31 -13.13
C LYS A 319 20.83 -5.57 -12.38
N TRP A 320 22.14 -5.74 -12.20
CA TRP A 320 22.70 -6.86 -11.44
C TRP A 320 22.23 -6.85 -9.99
N LYS A 321 22.20 -5.67 -9.35
CA LYS A 321 21.66 -5.52 -8.00
C LYS A 321 20.22 -6.04 -7.91
N THR A 322 19.32 -5.56 -8.77
CA THR A 322 17.91 -5.97 -8.74
C THR A 322 17.74 -7.48 -8.99
N ALA A 323 18.49 -8.04 -9.94
CA ALA A 323 18.46 -9.48 -10.22
C ALA A 323 18.90 -10.31 -9.00
N LEU A 324 20.04 -9.96 -8.38
CA LEU A 324 20.58 -10.69 -7.24
C LEU A 324 19.74 -10.50 -5.98
N GLN A 325 19.12 -9.33 -5.80
CA GLN A 325 18.16 -9.07 -4.74
C GLN A 325 16.93 -9.97 -4.87
N GLY A 326 16.33 -10.07 -6.07
CA GLY A 326 15.20 -10.96 -6.32
C GLY A 326 15.56 -12.43 -6.13
N ILE A 327 16.71 -12.87 -6.66
CA ILE A 327 17.20 -14.24 -6.46
C ILE A 327 17.41 -14.56 -4.98
N GLY A 328 18.02 -13.64 -4.22
CA GLY A 328 18.27 -13.85 -2.81
C GLY A 328 16.99 -13.91 -1.97
N ILE A 329 15.99 -13.08 -2.28
CA ILE A 329 14.67 -13.15 -1.65
C ILE A 329 14.04 -14.54 -1.90
N VAL A 330 14.05 -15.01 -3.16
CA VAL A 330 13.49 -16.32 -3.52
C VAL A 330 14.27 -17.44 -2.84
N ALA A 331 15.60 -17.35 -2.75
CA ALA A 331 16.43 -18.35 -2.09
C ALA A 331 16.13 -18.46 -0.59
N ILE A 332 15.92 -17.33 0.10
CA ILE A 332 15.50 -17.34 1.51
C ILE A 332 14.11 -17.96 1.64
N LEU A 333 13.13 -17.54 0.85
CA LEU A 333 11.77 -18.09 0.96
C LEU A 333 11.69 -19.59 0.61
N LEU A 334 12.48 -20.04 -0.37
CA LEU A 334 12.55 -21.44 -0.75
C LEU A 334 13.21 -22.28 0.35
N GLY A 335 14.31 -21.77 0.92
CA GLY A 335 15.03 -22.45 2.00
C GLY A 335 14.20 -22.59 3.27
N ALA A 336 13.28 -21.67 3.53
CA ALA A 336 12.38 -21.67 4.68
C ALA A 336 11.22 -22.69 4.61
N LEU A 337 11.09 -23.44 3.50
CA LEU A 337 10.06 -24.46 3.33
C LEU A 337 10.43 -25.75 4.08
N ASP A 338 9.48 -26.33 4.83
CA ASP A 338 9.67 -27.55 5.63
C ASP A 338 10.31 -28.73 4.85
N PRO A 339 9.98 -28.99 3.57
CA PRO A 339 10.64 -30.05 2.80
C PRO A 339 12.15 -29.87 2.63
N MET A 340 12.69 -28.65 2.75
CA MET A 340 14.13 -28.41 2.66
C MET A 340 14.88 -28.95 3.88
N GLU A 341 14.22 -29.04 5.04
CA GLU A 341 14.81 -29.59 6.26
C GLU A 341 15.19 -31.06 6.10
N ALA A 342 14.38 -31.81 5.34
CA ALA A 342 14.61 -33.22 5.05
C ALA A 342 15.70 -33.47 4.00
N ILE A 343 16.01 -32.48 3.17
CA ILE A 343 16.96 -32.60 2.05
C ILE A 343 18.37 -32.17 2.47
N ILE A 344 18.48 -31.15 3.33
CA ILE A 344 19.75 -30.55 3.71
C ILE A 344 20.29 -31.20 4.99
N PRO A 345 21.46 -31.87 4.96
CA PRO A 345 22.08 -32.39 6.17
C PRO A 345 22.47 -31.23 7.11
N ASN A 346 22.18 -31.37 8.40
CA ASN A 346 22.37 -30.33 9.43
C ASN A 346 21.67 -28.99 9.10
N TYR A 347 20.43 -29.06 8.61
CA TYR A 347 19.63 -27.90 8.22
C TYR A 347 19.65 -26.77 9.25
N GLN A 348 19.46 -27.04 10.56
CA GLN A 348 19.42 -25.99 11.59
C GLN A 348 20.69 -25.14 11.64
N ALA A 349 21.88 -25.75 11.57
CA ALA A 349 23.15 -25.04 11.59
C ALA A 349 23.38 -24.24 10.29
N PHE A 350 22.98 -24.82 9.15
CA PHE A 350 23.01 -24.13 7.86
C PHE A 350 22.07 -22.93 7.84
N TRP A 351 20.82 -23.12 8.30
CA TRP A 351 19.75 -22.14 8.29
C TRP A 351 20.03 -20.96 9.24
N ALA A 352 20.75 -21.18 10.34
CA ALA A 352 21.17 -20.09 11.23
C ALA A 352 22.08 -19.06 10.52
N ILE A 353 22.81 -19.46 9.49
CA ILE A 353 23.81 -18.62 8.80
C ILE A 353 23.30 -18.18 7.42
N PHE A 354 22.59 -19.07 6.71
CA PHE A 354 22.27 -18.89 5.30
C PHE A 354 21.47 -17.61 4.98
N PRO A 355 20.34 -17.29 5.64
CA PRO A 355 19.58 -16.07 5.35
C PRO A 355 20.40 -14.80 5.57
N GLN A 356 21.17 -14.73 6.67
CA GLN A 356 22.02 -13.59 6.98
C GLN A 356 23.19 -13.45 5.99
N ALA A 357 23.76 -14.56 5.53
CA ALA A 357 24.81 -14.56 4.52
C ALA A 357 24.28 -14.06 3.17
N VAL A 358 23.11 -14.54 2.73
CA VAL A 358 22.45 -14.08 1.50
C VAL A 358 22.15 -12.58 1.59
N MET A 359 21.59 -12.12 2.71
CA MET A 359 21.34 -10.70 2.94
C MET A 359 22.63 -9.88 2.95
N GLY A 360 23.72 -10.39 3.54
CA GLY A 360 25.04 -9.75 3.51
C GLY A 360 25.56 -9.56 2.08
N VAL A 361 25.41 -10.56 1.21
CA VAL A 361 25.77 -10.46 -0.21
C VAL A 361 24.92 -9.40 -0.92
N ILE A 362 23.60 -9.39 -0.69
CA ILE A 362 22.69 -8.37 -1.26
C ILE A 362 23.11 -6.97 -0.82
N THR A 363 23.39 -6.78 0.48
CA THR A 363 23.84 -5.49 1.03
C THR A 363 25.16 -5.05 0.40
N ALA A 364 26.16 -5.93 0.31
CA ALA A 364 27.44 -5.62 -0.30
C ALA A 364 27.29 -5.14 -1.76
N ILE A 365 26.53 -5.88 -2.57
CA ILE A 365 26.28 -5.54 -3.98
C ILE A 365 25.50 -4.23 -4.11
N THR A 366 24.55 -3.99 -3.19
CA THR A 366 23.78 -2.75 -3.14
C THR A 366 24.69 -1.55 -2.87
N ILE A 367 25.62 -1.68 -1.93
CA ILE A 367 26.61 -0.64 -1.62
C ILE A 367 27.55 -0.41 -2.81
N ILE A 368 28.13 -1.47 -3.39
CA ILE A 368 29.03 -1.37 -4.56
C ILE A 368 28.33 -0.64 -5.70
N SER A 369 27.09 -1.02 -6.01
CA SER A 369 26.34 -0.34 -7.06
C SER A 369 25.97 1.09 -6.66
N GLY A 370 25.73 1.38 -5.37
CA GLY A 370 25.53 2.73 -4.87
C GLY A 370 26.75 3.62 -5.11
N ILE A 371 27.94 3.13 -4.76
CA ILE A 371 29.21 3.83 -4.98
C ILE A 371 29.42 4.10 -6.47
N ASP A 372 29.22 3.11 -7.34
CA ASP A 372 29.31 3.30 -8.80
C ASP A 372 28.39 4.45 -9.25
N TYR A 373 27.13 4.44 -8.79
CA TYR A 373 26.17 5.50 -9.06
C TYR A 373 26.66 6.88 -8.61
N PHE A 374 27.10 7.02 -7.36
CA PHE A 374 27.60 8.30 -6.85
C PHE A 374 28.87 8.76 -7.58
N VAL A 375 29.81 7.86 -7.86
CA VAL A 375 31.09 8.19 -8.51
C VAL A 375 30.86 8.77 -9.89
N ALA A 376 30.09 8.10 -10.76
CA ALA A 376 29.89 8.70 -12.10
C ALA A 376 28.87 9.84 -12.12
N SER A 377 28.10 10.06 -11.05
CA SER A 377 27.26 11.26 -10.91
C SER A 377 27.97 12.44 -10.23
N LYS A 378 29.26 12.31 -9.88
CA LYS A 378 30.07 13.42 -9.31
C LYS A 378 30.00 14.70 -10.14
N HIS A 379 29.93 14.58 -11.47
CA HIS A 379 29.82 15.73 -12.38
C HIS A 379 28.48 16.47 -12.25
N ILE A 380 27.40 15.76 -11.92
CA ILE A 380 26.06 16.33 -11.68
C ILE A 380 26.03 17.02 -10.32
N LEU A 381 26.57 16.35 -9.29
CA LEU A 381 26.62 16.88 -7.92
C LEU A 381 27.41 18.18 -7.79
N LYS A 382 28.48 18.36 -8.58
CA LYS A 382 29.25 19.63 -8.65
C LYS A 382 28.45 20.84 -9.13
N LYS A 383 27.26 20.64 -9.71
CA LYS A 383 26.39 21.75 -10.13
C LYS A 383 25.50 22.28 -9.00
N PHE A 384 25.38 21.52 -7.90
CA PHE A 384 24.51 21.82 -6.75
C PHE A 384 25.27 22.12 -5.46
N VAL A 385 26.60 21.95 -5.48
CA VAL A 385 27.54 22.38 -4.44
C VAL A 385 28.35 23.52 -5.03
#